data_AF-A0A8E0IFM9-F1
#
_entry.id   AF-A0A8E0IFM9-F1
#
_cell.length_a   1.000
_cell.length_b   1.000
_cell.length_c   1.000
_cell.angle_alpha   90.00
_cell.angle_beta   90.00
_cell.angle_gamma   90.00
#
_symmetry.space_group_name_H-M   'P 1'
#
loop_
_entity.id
_entity.type
_entity.pdbx_description
1 polymer ?
#
loop_
_entity_poly.entity_id
_entity_poly.type
_entity_poly.pdbx_seq_one_letter_code
_entity_poly.pdbx_strand_id
1 'polypeptide(L)'
;MSTLGNIFVLLGLVGSVWGIIRLLRQRKHSLTKRLNLIMLIGGIILVIVGSPMANTKAASGSPHQSSSVSKTKALTAKQQSRLDAEKAHGKILLAVKAKKVAELKALQKEEASLESEASSQAAASSVAAASSSRAASEAASKEASASQVAASEQAAAASSQAAAATQAAKQAEEAQKSAANQQATQPQQQAPAKSGDLYTGNQGTIIGNSRSKIYHVPGQAGYHMNSANAVYFNSEADAQAAGYRKALR
;
A
#
# COMPACT_ATOMS: atom_id res chain seq x y z
N MET A 1 10.60 13.74 66.65
CA MET A 1 10.37 14.39 65.33
C MET A 1 11.19 13.78 64.18
N SER A 2 11.95 12.70 64.39
CA SER A 2 12.87 12.14 63.37
C SER A 2 12.27 11.08 62.44
N THR A 3 11.01 10.68 62.64
CA THR A 3 10.35 9.62 61.83
C THR A 3 9.69 10.16 60.57
N LEU A 4 9.16 11.38 60.60
CA LEU A 4 8.53 12.00 59.42
C LEU A 4 9.57 12.25 58.30
N GLY A 5 10.76 12.75 58.63
CA GLY A 5 11.81 13.02 57.64
C GLY A 5 12.24 11.76 56.87
N ASN A 6 12.38 10.62 57.55
CA ASN A 6 12.75 9.35 56.91
C ASN A 6 11.66 8.82 55.97
N ILE A 7 10.39 9.02 56.30
CA ILE A 7 9.26 8.61 55.45
C ILE A 7 9.24 9.40 54.15
N PHE A 8 9.54 10.70 54.19
CA PHE A 8 9.64 11.53 52.98
C PHE A 8 10.82 11.11 52.07
N VAL A 9 11.97 10.76 52.66
CA VAL A 9 13.13 10.27 51.89
C VAL A 9 12.83 8.91 51.25
N LEU A 10 12.18 7.99 51.98
CA LEU A 10 11.76 6.69 51.44
C LEU A 10 10.71 6.83 50.33
N LEU A 11 9.71 7.70 50.50
CA LEU A 11 8.72 8.00 49.46
C LEU A 11 9.37 8.61 48.21
N GLY A 12 10.38 9.47 48.39
CA GLY A 12 11.16 10.03 47.28
C GLY A 12 11.95 8.97 46.52
N LEU A 13 12.60 8.03 47.22
CA LEU A 13 13.34 6.93 46.59
C LEU A 13 12.40 5.97 45.83
N VAL A 14 11.27 5.60 46.43
CA VAL A 14 10.26 4.73 45.76
C VAL A 14 9.70 5.42 44.51
N GLY A 15 9.41 6.72 44.57
CA GLY A 15 8.98 7.50 43.41
C GLY A 15 10.03 7.57 42.31
N SER A 16 11.31 7.72 42.68
CA SER A 16 12.42 7.76 41.73
C SER A 16 12.63 6.41 41.03
N VAL A 17 12.59 5.31 41.76
CA VAL A 17 12.70 3.95 41.22
C VAL A 17 11.51 3.62 40.31
N TRP A 18 10.28 3.97 40.71
CA TRP A 18 9.08 3.80 39.88
C TRP A 18 9.14 4.65 38.60
N GLY A 19 9.65 5.89 38.70
CA GLY A 19 9.87 6.78 37.56
C GLY A 19 10.86 6.20 36.54
N ILE A 20 11.97 5.64 37.00
CA ILE A 20 12.99 5.01 36.15
C ILE A 20 12.44 3.76 35.45
N ILE A 21 11.71 2.90 36.18
CA ILE A 21 11.08 1.70 35.61
C ILE A 21 10.03 2.10 34.56
N ARG A 22 9.25 3.16 34.82
CA ARG A 22 8.26 3.67 33.86
C ARG A 22 8.92 4.30 32.62
N LEU A 23 10.08 4.94 32.77
CA LEU A 23 10.86 5.49 31.67
C LEU A 23 11.41 4.38 30.76
N LEU A 24 11.83 3.26 31.34
CA LEU A 24 12.29 2.08 30.60
C LEU A 24 11.14 1.35 29.89
N ARG A 25 9.93 1.33 30.48
CA ARG A 25 8.73 0.74 29.87
C ARG A 25 8.10 1.61 28.76
N GLN A 26 8.36 2.91 28.73
CA GLN A 26 7.85 3.82 27.69
C GLN A 26 8.89 4.13 26.61
N ARG A 27 9.32 3.10 25.88
CA ARG A 27 10.22 3.28 24.71
C ARG A 27 9.53 3.80 23.44
N LYS A 28 8.22 4.14 23.45
CA LYS A 28 7.46 4.35 22.19
C LYS A 28 6.73 5.68 21.98
N HIS A 29 6.73 6.65 22.89
CA HIS A 29 6.10 7.97 22.60
C HIS A 29 6.98 9.16 22.98
N SER A 30 7.23 10.03 22.00
CA SER A 30 8.13 11.20 22.08
C SER A 30 7.57 12.37 22.89
N LEU A 31 6.25 12.40 23.14
CA LEU A 31 5.57 13.49 23.85
C LEU A 31 5.67 13.40 25.39
N THR A 32 5.85 12.21 25.97
CA THR A 32 5.96 12.04 27.44
C THR A 32 7.39 12.24 27.97
N LYS A 33 8.41 12.21 27.10
CA LYS A 33 9.82 12.45 27.47
C LYS A 33 10.07 13.87 27.98
N ARG A 34 9.41 14.88 27.39
CA ARG A 34 9.61 16.30 27.75
C ARG A 34 9.01 16.64 29.12
N LEU A 35 7.84 16.11 29.44
CA LEU A 35 7.20 16.29 30.76
C LEU A 35 7.97 15.58 31.88
N ASN A 36 8.49 14.37 31.64
CA ASN A 36 9.24 13.62 32.64
C ASN A 36 10.63 14.24 32.93
N LEU A 37 11.26 14.86 31.93
CA LEU A 37 12.53 15.58 32.13
C LEU A 37 12.36 16.85 32.98
N ILE A 38 11.25 17.57 32.79
CA ILE A 38 10.90 18.74 33.59
C ILE A 38 10.69 18.34 35.06
N MET A 39 10.01 17.21 35.31
CA MET A 39 9.81 16.70 36.68
C MET A 39 11.10 16.24 37.35
N LEU A 40 12.05 15.64 36.61
CA LEU A 40 13.35 15.23 37.13
C LEU A 40 14.22 16.45 37.52
N ILE A 41 14.29 17.46 36.64
CA ILE A 41 15.06 18.68 36.90
C ILE A 41 14.45 19.47 38.06
N GLY A 42 13.11 19.56 38.14
CA GLY A 42 12.40 20.20 39.25
C GLY A 42 12.69 19.55 40.60
N GLY A 43 12.77 18.21 40.64
CA GLY A 43 13.11 17.47 41.87
C GLY A 43 14.53 17.73 42.37
N ILE A 44 15.51 17.83 41.46
CA ILE A 44 16.91 18.10 41.83
C ILE A 44 17.09 19.53 42.35
N ILE A 45 16.41 20.51 41.76
CA ILE A 45 16.47 21.92 42.20
C ILE A 45 15.87 22.08 43.61
N LEU A 46 14.79 21.36 43.93
CA LEU A 46 14.16 21.38 45.26
C LEU A 46 15.09 20.86 46.37
N VAL A 47 15.96 19.89 46.07
CA VAL A 47 16.93 19.31 47.02
C VAL A 47 18.08 20.26 47.33
N ILE A 48 18.47 21.12 46.39
CA ILE A 48 19.59 22.07 46.56
C ILE A 48 19.19 23.27 47.42
N VAL A 49 17.94 23.74 47.33
CA VAL A 49 17.46 24.90 48.11
C VAL A 49 17.13 24.54 49.57
N GLY A 50 16.87 23.26 49.88
CA GLY A 50 16.45 22.80 51.20
C GLY A 50 17.56 22.54 52.23
N SER A 51 18.84 22.73 51.91
CA SER A 51 19.93 22.44 52.86
C SER A 51 20.36 23.69 53.65
N PRO A 52 20.22 23.73 54.99
CA PRO A 52 20.67 24.87 55.78
C PRO A 52 22.20 24.94 55.84
N MET A 53 22.78 26.05 55.41
CA MET A 53 24.20 26.38 55.59
C MET A 53 24.55 26.42 57.08
N ALA A 54 25.39 25.50 57.54
CA ALA A 54 26.04 25.58 58.85
C ALA A 54 27.23 26.55 58.77
N ASN A 55 27.09 27.71 59.40
CA ASN A 55 28.11 28.75 59.55
C ASN A 55 29.17 28.29 60.57
N THR A 56 30.43 28.07 60.16
CA THR A 56 31.55 27.87 61.10
C THR A 56 32.15 29.22 61.49
N LYS A 57 31.64 29.77 62.60
CA LYS A 57 32.17 30.96 63.27
C LYS A 57 33.45 30.58 64.03
N ALA A 58 34.62 31.00 63.56
CA ALA A 58 35.86 30.91 64.34
C ALA A 58 35.91 32.04 65.37
N ALA A 59 36.13 31.66 66.63
CA ALA A 59 36.13 32.53 67.79
C ALA A 59 37.37 33.45 67.84
N SER A 60 37.09 34.66 68.28
CA SER A 60 38.02 35.74 68.64
C SER A 60 38.94 35.34 69.80
N GLY A 61 40.22 35.67 69.68
CA GLY A 61 41.19 35.80 70.76
C GLY A 61 42.24 36.84 70.34
N SER A 62 42.10 38.07 70.84
CA SER A 62 43.06 39.19 70.64
C SER A 62 44.18 39.15 71.70
N PRO A 63 45.07 40.16 71.78
CA PRO A 63 46.39 40.12 71.16
C PRO A 63 47.51 40.20 72.21
N HIS A 64 48.64 39.54 71.97
CA HIS A 64 49.87 39.90 72.69
C HIS A 64 50.97 40.27 71.70
N GLN A 65 51.35 41.54 71.78
CA GLN A 65 52.56 42.09 71.21
C GLN A 65 53.78 41.27 71.64
N SER A 66 54.61 40.91 70.67
CA SER A 66 56.05 40.96 70.86
C SER A 66 56.70 41.31 69.53
N SER A 67 57.25 42.52 69.52
CA SER A 67 58.37 42.91 68.70
C SER A 67 59.41 41.79 68.65
N SER A 68 59.80 41.38 67.45
CA SER A 68 61.21 41.19 67.09
C SER A 68 61.35 40.52 65.73
N VAL A 69 62.08 41.22 64.87
CA VAL A 69 63.11 40.65 64.01
C VAL A 69 62.60 39.63 62.98
N SER A 70 62.44 40.16 61.77
CA SER A 70 62.80 39.49 60.52
C SER A 70 64.05 38.60 60.68
N LYS A 71 63.83 37.32 60.95
CA LYS A 71 64.81 36.24 60.76
C LYS A 71 64.17 35.20 59.87
N THR A 72 64.48 35.28 58.60
CA THR A 72 64.48 34.13 57.69
C THR A 72 65.30 33.03 58.36
N LYS A 73 64.65 32.03 58.95
CA LYS A 73 65.34 30.79 59.32
C LYS A 73 65.78 30.15 58.00
N ALA A 74 67.08 30.19 57.73
CA ALA A 74 67.67 29.49 56.59
C ALA A 74 67.31 28.00 56.70
N LEU A 75 66.69 27.46 55.65
CA LEU A 75 66.39 26.03 55.55
C LEU A 75 67.70 25.26 55.65
N THR A 76 67.72 24.21 56.48
CA THR A 76 68.88 23.31 56.52
C THR A 76 69.09 22.68 55.13
N ALA A 77 70.33 22.37 54.75
CA ALA A 77 70.64 21.82 53.42
C ALA A 77 69.78 20.59 53.06
N LYS A 78 69.42 19.78 54.07
CA LYS A 78 68.50 18.63 53.93
C LYS A 78 67.07 19.04 53.60
N GLN A 79 66.54 20.11 54.19
CA GLN A 79 65.20 20.63 53.87
C GLN A 79 65.16 21.30 52.48
N GLN A 80 66.22 22.02 52.11
CA GLN A 80 66.33 22.63 50.77
C GLN A 80 66.35 21.56 49.67
N SER A 81 67.17 20.50 49.83
CA SER A 81 67.23 19.39 48.87
C SER A 81 65.89 18.66 48.69
N ARG A 82 65.08 18.53 49.76
CA ARG A 82 63.74 17.93 49.68
C ARG A 82 62.74 18.82 48.94
N LEU A 83 62.79 20.14 49.16
CA LEU A 83 61.96 21.09 48.43
C LEU A 83 62.31 21.12 46.93
N ASP A 84 63.59 21.04 46.59
CA ASP A 84 64.01 21.01 45.19
C ASP A 84 63.63 19.69 44.51
N ALA A 85 63.67 18.56 45.24
CA ALA A 85 63.15 17.27 44.78
C ALA A 85 61.63 17.27 44.57
N GLU A 86 60.84 17.85 45.49
CA GLU A 86 59.39 17.99 45.32
C GLU A 86 59.02 18.92 44.17
N LYS A 87 59.75 20.01 43.97
CA LYS A 87 59.56 20.90 42.80
C LYS A 87 59.86 20.18 41.49
N ALA A 88 60.92 19.37 41.45
CA ALA A 88 61.23 18.54 40.28
C ALA A 88 60.10 17.54 40.00
N HIS A 89 59.59 16.88 41.04
CA HIS A 89 58.44 15.97 40.92
C HIS A 89 57.17 16.69 40.46
N GLY A 90 56.88 17.87 41.02
CA GLY A 90 55.75 18.71 40.61
C GLY A 90 55.84 19.14 39.14
N LYS A 91 57.03 19.46 38.64
CA LYS A 91 57.26 19.81 37.23
C LYS A 91 57.00 18.62 36.29
N ILE A 92 57.43 17.42 36.68
CA ILE A 92 57.16 16.19 35.93
C ILE A 92 55.65 15.91 35.89
N LEU A 93 54.96 16.02 37.03
CA LEU A 93 53.52 15.80 37.12
C LEU A 93 52.73 16.79 36.25
N LEU A 94 53.16 18.06 36.21
CA LEU A 94 52.57 19.09 35.36
C LEU A 94 52.73 18.78 33.87
N ALA A 95 53.90 18.29 33.46
CA ALA A 95 54.16 17.85 32.09
C ALA A 95 53.30 16.62 31.70
N VAL A 96 53.17 15.64 32.60
CA VAL A 96 52.30 14.47 32.40
C VAL A 96 50.83 14.90 32.27
N LYS A 97 50.36 15.80 33.13
CA LYS A 97 49.00 16.35 33.07
C LYS A 97 48.76 17.10 31.76
N ALA A 98 49.71 17.94 31.32
CA ALA A 98 49.62 18.64 30.05
C ALA A 98 49.53 17.67 28.86
N LYS A 99 50.33 16.60 28.85
CA LYS A 99 50.27 15.56 27.81
C LYS A 99 48.93 14.84 27.80
N LYS A 100 48.39 14.47 28.96
CA LYS A 100 47.06 13.85 29.08
C LYS A 100 45.93 14.76 28.62
N VAL A 101 46.01 16.06 28.90
CA VAL A 101 45.02 17.04 28.40
C VAL A 101 45.10 17.18 26.87
N ALA A 102 46.30 17.15 26.28
CA ALA A 102 46.44 17.17 24.82
C ALA A 102 45.86 15.90 24.17
N GLU A 103 46.10 14.73 24.77
CA GLU A 103 45.54 13.44 24.33
C GLU A 103 44.01 13.45 24.40
N LEU A 104 43.41 13.94 25.49
CA LEU A 104 41.96 14.08 25.61
C LEU A 104 41.36 15.02 24.57
N LYS A 105 42.02 16.14 24.25
CA LYS A 105 41.57 17.05 23.19
C LYS A 105 41.66 16.42 21.80
N ALA A 106 42.67 15.59 21.55
CA ALA A 106 42.79 14.86 20.29
C ALA A 106 41.66 13.83 20.15
N LEU A 107 41.39 13.06 21.20
CA LEU A 107 40.28 12.10 21.24
C LEU A 107 38.92 12.78 21.06
N GLN A 108 38.67 13.92 21.73
CA GLN A 108 37.43 14.68 21.54
C GLN A 108 37.25 15.19 20.10
N LYS A 109 38.35 15.57 19.43
CA LYS A 109 38.30 15.98 18.03
C LYS A 109 38.01 14.79 17.11
N GLU A 110 38.57 13.62 17.40
CA GLU A 110 38.31 12.37 16.69
C GLU A 110 36.85 11.93 16.85
N GLU A 111 36.32 11.91 18.07
CA GLU A 111 34.90 11.63 18.34
C GLU A 111 33.97 12.59 17.58
N ALA A 112 34.24 13.90 17.62
CA ALA A 112 33.45 14.88 16.88
C ALA A 112 33.49 14.66 15.36
N SER A 113 34.64 14.23 14.81
CA SER A 113 34.75 13.89 13.39
C SER A 113 33.96 12.63 13.03
N LEU A 114 34.02 11.59 13.87
CA LEU A 114 33.27 10.35 13.69
C LEU A 114 31.76 10.57 13.82
N GLU A 115 31.31 11.41 14.76
CA GLU A 115 29.90 11.80 14.90
C GLU A 115 29.41 12.56 13.66
N SER A 116 30.22 13.48 13.12
CA SER A 116 29.91 14.19 11.88
C SER A 116 29.80 13.23 10.69
N GLU A 117 30.75 12.31 10.55
CA GLU A 117 30.70 11.28 9.50
C GLU A 117 29.47 10.38 9.64
N ALA A 118 29.18 9.88 10.85
CA ALA A 118 27.99 9.07 11.11
C ALA A 118 26.70 9.83 10.81
N SER A 119 26.61 11.11 11.18
CA SER A 119 25.46 11.96 10.86
C SER A 119 25.31 12.17 9.34
N SER A 120 26.41 12.35 8.62
CA SER A 120 26.39 12.51 7.16
C SER A 120 25.97 11.21 6.45
N GLN A 121 26.45 10.06 6.92
CA GLN A 121 26.05 8.74 6.41
C GLN A 121 24.57 8.45 6.70
N ALA A 122 24.10 8.78 7.90
CA ALA A 122 22.69 8.65 8.26
C ALA A 122 21.81 9.53 7.35
N ALA A 123 22.20 10.78 7.11
CA ALA A 123 21.51 11.66 6.18
C ALA A 123 21.49 11.08 4.75
N ALA A 124 22.63 10.64 4.22
CA ALA A 124 22.71 10.01 2.90
C ALA A 124 21.82 8.77 2.77
N SER A 125 21.82 7.89 3.80
CA SER A 125 20.98 6.69 3.81
C SER A 125 19.49 7.01 3.81
N SER A 126 19.07 8.06 4.54
CA SER A 126 17.67 8.49 4.58
C SER A 126 17.20 9.11 3.26
N VAL A 127 18.08 9.87 2.58
CA VAL A 127 17.80 10.41 1.25
C VAL A 127 17.71 9.29 0.22
N ALA A 128 18.59 8.29 0.29
CA ALA A 128 18.53 7.11 -0.58
C ALA A 128 17.25 6.30 -0.37
N ALA A 129 16.87 6.06 0.89
CA ALA A 129 15.63 5.37 1.24
C ALA A 129 14.39 6.13 0.75
N ALA A 130 14.34 7.45 0.94
CA ALA A 130 13.25 8.30 0.45
C ALA A 130 13.14 8.31 -1.08
N SER A 131 14.30 8.30 -1.78
CA SER A 131 14.34 8.23 -3.24
C SER A 131 13.84 6.89 -3.75
N SER A 132 14.26 5.79 -3.12
CA SER A 132 13.77 4.44 -3.43
C SER A 132 12.26 4.30 -3.18
N SER A 133 11.74 4.81 -2.06
CA SER A 133 10.30 4.76 -1.79
C SER A 133 9.49 5.57 -2.79
N ARG A 134 9.98 6.74 -3.21
CA ARG A 134 9.32 7.56 -4.24
C ARG A 134 9.27 6.84 -5.58
N ALA A 135 10.39 6.23 -6.00
CA ALA A 135 10.44 5.44 -7.23
C ALA A 135 9.47 4.25 -7.20
N ALA A 136 9.39 3.54 -6.07
CA ALA A 136 8.45 2.44 -5.88
C ALA A 136 6.98 2.91 -5.94
N SER A 137 6.65 4.02 -5.28
CA SER A 137 5.30 4.61 -5.35
C SER A 137 4.93 5.08 -6.75
N GLU A 138 5.87 5.66 -7.49
CA GLU A 138 5.63 6.12 -8.86
C GLU A 138 5.44 4.94 -9.82
N ALA A 139 6.22 3.86 -9.68
CA ALA A 139 6.04 2.64 -10.44
C ALA A 139 4.68 2.00 -10.17
N ALA A 140 4.28 1.86 -8.90
CA ALA A 140 2.97 1.33 -8.52
C ALA A 140 1.82 2.18 -9.07
N SER A 141 1.97 3.51 -9.07
CA SER A 141 0.95 4.42 -9.62
C SER A 141 0.81 4.29 -11.14
N LYS A 142 1.93 4.10 -11.85
CA LYS A 142 1.93 3.86 -13.31
C LYS A 142 1.29 2.51 -13.65
N GLU A 143 1.60 1.46 -12.90
CA GLU A 143 1.02 0.13 -13.09
C GLU A 143 -0.49 0.11 -12.81
N ALA A 144 -0.94 0.78 -11.74
CA ALA A 144 -2.36 0.93 -11.45
C ALA A 144 -3.11 1.71 -12.54
N SER A 145 -2.51 2.79 -13.06
CA SER A 145 -3.08 3.57 -14.16
C SER A 145 -3.16 2.76 -15.45
N ALA A 146 -2.11 2.01 -15.80
CA ALA A 146 -2.11 1.13 -16.96
C ALA A 146 -3.18 0.03 -16.87
N SER A 147 -3.33 -0.55 -15.68
CA SER A 147 -4.37 -1.56 -15.42
C SER A 147 -5.78 -0.98 -15.54
N GLN A 148 -6.00 0.25 -15.09
CA GLN A 148 -7.29 0.93 -15.22
C GLN A 148 -7.62 1.27 -16.67
N VAL A 149 -6.64 1.72 -17.45
CA VAL A 149 -6.80 1.97 -18.90
C VAL A 149 -7.16 0.67 -19.61
N ALA A 150 -6.41 -0.40 -19.39
CA ALA A 150 -6.70 -1.70 -19.99
C ALA A 150 -8.11 -2.21 -19.63
N ALA A 151 -8.53 -2.08 -18.36
CA ALA A 151 -9.88 -2.46 -17.94
C ALA A 151 -10.97 -1.62 -18.65
N SER A 152 -10.73 -0.31 -18.82
CA SER A 152 -11.66 0.58 -19.52
C SER A 152 -11.77 0.26 -21.01
N GLU A 153 -10.66 -0.09 -21.66
CA GLU A 153 -10.64 -0.49 -23.07
C GLU A 153 -11.36 -1.82 -23.29
N GLN A 154 -11.18 -2.80 -22.39
CA GLN A 154 -11.90 -4.07 -22.45
C GLN A 154 -13.42 -3.87 -22.25
N ALA A 155 -13.82 -3.00 -21.32
CA ALA A 155 -15.23 -2.67 -21.12
C ALA A 155 -15.84 -1.97 -22.35
N ALA A 156 -15.11 -1.04 -22.97
CA ALA A 156 -15.55 -0.36 -24.18
C ALA A 156 -15.67 -1.32 -25.39
N ALA A 157 -14.73 -2.26 -25.53
CA ALA A 157 -14.77 -3.30 -26.56
C ALA A 157 -15.98 -4.23 -26.37
N ALA A 158 -16.22 -4.70 -25.14
CA ALA A 158 -17.37 -5.54 -24.82
C ALA A 158 -18.71 -4.82 -25.09
N SER A 159 -18.81 -3.54 -24.74
CA SER A 159 -20.00 -2.72 -25.03
C SER A 159 -20.22 -2.57 -26.54
N SER A 160 -19.16 -2.35 -27.31
CA SER A 160 -19.24 -2.22 -28.77
C SER A 160 -19.69 -3.52 -29.44
N GLN A 161 -19.19 -4.67 -28.97
CA GLN A 161 -19.60 -5.98 -29.46
C GLN A 161 -21.07 -6.30 -29.13
N ALA A 162 -21.53 -5.95 -27.93
CA ALA A 162 -22.93 -6.13 -27.54
C ALA A 162 -23.89 -5.27 -28.39
N ALA A 163 -23.49 -4.03 -28.70
CA ALA A 163 -24.25 -3.15 -29.59
C ALA A 163 -24.33 -3.72 -31.02
N ALA A 164 -23.21 -4.22 -31.56
CA ALA A 164 -23.16 -4.85 -32.88
C ALA A 164 -24.03 -6.13 -32.94
N ALA A 165 -23.97 -6.99 -31.91
CA ALA A 165 -24.80 -8.18 -31.82
C ALA A 165 -26.30 -7.85 -31.78
N THR A 166 -26.68 -6.78 -31.05
CA THR A 166 -28.07 -6.31 -30.99
C THR A 166 -28.55 -5.80 -32.36
N GLN A 167 -27.71 -5.06 -33.09
CA GLN A 167 -28.04 -4.60 -34.44
C GLN A 167 -28.18 -5.78 -35.43
N ALA A 168 -27.28 -6.75 -35.37
CA ALA A 168 -27.35 -7.95 -36.20
C ALA A 168 -28.63 -8.77 -35.92
N ALA A 169 -29.01 -8.92 -34.65
CA ALA A 169 -30.25 -9.61 -34.28
C ALA A 169 -31.50 -8.91 -34.84
N LYS A 170 -31.57 -7.57 -34.77
CA LYS A 170 -32.68 -6.81 -35.36
C LYS A 170 -32.77 -6.96 -36.88
N GLN A 171 -31.63 -6.94 -37.58
CA GLN A 171 -31.60 -7.16 -39.02
C GLN A 171 -32.05 -8.58 -39.41
N ALA A 172 -31.67 -9.59 -38.63
CA ALA A 172 -32.12 -10.97 -38.84
C ALA A 172 -33.64 -11.12 -38.63
N GLU A 173 -34.20 -10.46 -37.62
CA GLU A 173 -35.65 -10.47 -37.35
C GLU A 173 -36.45 -9.77 -38.46
N GLU A 174 -35.96 -8.63 -38.97
CA GLU A 174 -36.59 -7.91 -40.08
C GLU A 174 -36.52 -8.69 -41.41
N ALA A 175 -35.41 -9.40 -41.65
CA ALA A 175 -35.27 -10.31 -42.79
C ALA A 175 -36.25 -11.49 -42.71
N GLN A 176 -36.44 -12.09 -41.52
CA GLN A 176 -37.43 -13.15 -41.30
C GLN A 176 -38.86 -12.65 -41.52
N LYS A 177 -39.19 -11.44 -41.04
CA LYS A 177 -40.52 -10.84 -41.23
C LYS A 177 -40.82 -10.55 -42.71
N SER A 178 -39.79 -10.12 -43.45
CA SER A 178 -39.88 -9.88 -44.90
C SER A 178 -40.04 -11.18 -45.71
N ALA A 179 -39.42 -12.26 -45.28
CA ALA A 179 -39.61 -13.60 -45.88
C ALA A 179 -41.03 -14.14 -45.62
N ALA A 180 -41.55 -13.97 -44.39
CA ALA A 180 -42.91 -14.38 -44.05
C ALA A 180 -43.99 -13.63 -44.86
N ASN A 181 -43.78 -12.34 -45.15
CA ASN A 181 -44.74 -11.53 -45.90
C ASN A 181 -44.76 -11.89 -47.41
N GLN A 182 -43.66 -12.41 -47.95
CA GLN A 182 -43.60 -12.95 -49.31
C GLN A 182 -44.26 -14.34 -49.44
N GLN A 183 -44.37 -15.10 -48.35
CA GLN A 183 -45.17 -16.32 -48.31
C GLN A 183 -46.68 -16.06 -48.16
N ALA A 184 -47.08 -14.89 -47.67
CA ALA A 184 -48.49 -14.49 -47.54
C ALA A 184 -49.10 -13.87 -48.82
N THR A 185 -48.31 -13.65 -49.87
CA THR A 185 -48.76 -13.05 -51.15
C THR A 185 -48.75 -14.01 -52.34
N GLN A 186 -48.54 -15.31 -52.11
CA GLN A 186 -48.97 -16.33 -53.08
C GLN A 186 -50.50 -16.23 -53.22
N PRO A 187 -51.05 -15.91 -54.40
CA PRO A 187 -52.49 -15.93 -54.59
C PRO A 187 -52.94 -17.34 -54.24
N GLN A 188 -53.73 -17.45 -53.16
CA GLN A 188 -54.55 -18.61 -52.87
C GLN A 188 -55.49 -18.77 -54.07
N GLN A 189 -55.01 -19.42 -55.12
CA GLN A 189 -55.78 -19.81 -56.28
C GLN A 189 -56.76 -20.85 -55.78
N GLN A 190 -57.93 -20.32 -55.38
CA GLN A 190 -59.13 -21.08 -55.11
C GLN A 190 -59.33 -22.01 -56.30
N ALA A 191 -59.13 -23.31 -56.05
CA ALA A 191 -59.35 -24.34 -57.03
C ALA A 191 -60.77 -24.20 -57.60
N PRO A 192 -60.95 -24.37 -58.93
CA PRO A 192 -62.27 -24.43 -59.49
C PRO A 192 -63.02 -25.62 -58.88
N ALA A 193 -64.30 -25.38 -58.64
CA ALA A 193 -65.25 -26.26 -58.00
C ALA A 193 -65.32 -27.67 -58.64
N LYS A 194 -65.70 -28.64 -57.82
CA LYS A 194 -66.47 -29.85 -58.19
C LYS A 194 -66.07 -30.53 -59.51
N SER A 195 -65.02 -31.32 -59.47
CA SER A 195 -64.99 -32.63 -60.13
C SER A 195 -63.85 -33.44 -59.53
N GLY A 196 -64.01 -34.75 -59.39
CA GLY A 196 -63.03 -35.64 -58.75
C GLY A 196 -61.73 -35.85 -59.55
N ASP A 197 -61.35 -34.91 -60.41
CA ASP A 197 -60.17 -34.94 -61.26
C ASP A 197 -59.39 -33.61 -61.18
N LEU A 198 -58.07 -33.70 -61.02
CA LEU A 198 -57.11 -32.63 -60.81
C LEU A 198 -55.90 -32.85 -61.71
N TYR A 199 -55.56 -31.86 -62.53
CA TYR A 199 -54.37 -31.89 -63.38
C TYR A 199 -53.17 -31.20 -62.71
N THR A 200 -52.06 -31.92 -62.53
CA THR A 200 -50.89 -31.41 -61.78
C THR A 200 -49.98 -30.45 -62.55
N GLY A 201 -50.12 -30.33 -63.87
CA GLY A 201 -49.14 -29.64 -64.71
C GLY A 201 -49.26 -28.12 -64.76
N ASN A 202 -50.45 -27.56 -64.47
CA ASN A 202 -50.74 -26.15 -64.75
C ASN A 202 -50.71 -25.24 -63.50
N GLN A 203 -50.40 -25.76 -62.32
CA GLN A 203 -50.82 -25.12 -61.07
C GLN A 203 -49.77 -24.31 -60.32
N GLY A 204 -48.59 -24.04 -60.91
CA GLY A 204 -47.56 -23.15 -60.29
C GLY A 204 -47.05 -23.57 -58.91
N THR A 205 -47.53 -24.69 -58.39
CA THR A 205 -47.37 -25.20 -57.02
C THR A 205 -46.96 -26.66 -57.11
N ILE A 206 -46.22 -27.14 -56.12
CA ILE A 206 -45.81 -28.55 -56.06
C ILE A 206 -46.97 -29.39 -55.55
N ILE A 207 -47.46 -30.31 -56.37
CA ILE A 207 -48.63 -31.14 -56.04
C ILE A 207 -48.22 -32.60 -55.94
N GLY A 208 -48.44 -33.18 -54.76
CA GLY A 208 -48.29 -34.59 -54.47
C GLY A 208 -49.60 -35.36 -54.45
N ASN A 209 -49.53 -36.64 -54.77
CA ASN A 209 -50.62 -37.58 -54.59
C ASN A 209 -50.39 -38.40 -53.30
N SER A 210 -51.30 -38.25 -52.33
CA SER A 210 -51.20 -38.90 -51.01
C SER A 210 -51.12 -40.43 -51.09
N ARG A 211 -51.73 -41.04 -52.11
CA ARG A 211 -51.75 -42.49 -52.33
C ARG A 211 -50.46 -43.01 -52.95
N SER A 212 -49.91 -42.34 -53.97
CA SER A 212 -48.69 -42.82 -54.66
C SER A 212 -47.40 -42.29 -54.06
N LYS A 213 -47.47 -41.26 -53.20
CA LYS A 213 -46.33 -40.53 -52.67
C LYS A 213 -45.43 -39.97 -53.78
N ILE A 214 -46.03 -39.51 -54.89
CA ILE A 214 -45.33 -38.88 -56.00
C ILE A 214 -45.73 -37.42 -56.08
N TYR A 215 -44.75 -36.50 -56.21
CA TYR A 215 -44.99 -35.07 -56.40
C TYR A 215 -44.53 -34.58 -57.77
N HIS A 216 -45.25 -33.58 -58.30
CA HIS A 216 -44.93 -32.86 -59.53
C HIS A 216 -44.46 -31.46 -59.20
N VAL A 217 -43.45 -31.00 -59.95
CA VAL A 217 -42.97 -29.62 -59.90
C VAL A 217 -43.55 -28.81 -61.05
N PRO A 218 -43.74 -27.50 -60.90
CA PRO A 218 -44.13 -26.63 -62.00
C PRO A 218 -43.16 -26.77 -63.18
N GLY A 219 -43.70 -26.90 -64.40
CA GLY A 219 -42.91 -27.04 -65.63
C GLY A 219 -42.59 -28.46 -66.06
N GLN A 220 -42.95 -29.49 -65.27
CA GLN A 220 -42.94 -30.89 -65.73
C GLN A 220 -44.29 -31.30 -66.31
N ALA A 221 -44.31 -32.41 -67.05
CA ALA A 221 -45.56 -32.96 -67.56
C ALA A 221 -46.47 -33.34 -66.38
N GLY A 222 -47.69 -32.79 -66.39
CA GLY A 222 -48.70 -33.11 -65.39
C GLY A 222 -49.41 -34.42 -65.72
N TYR A 223 -50.16 -34.94 -64.74
CA TYR A 223 -51.15 -35.99 -64.97
C TYR A 223 -52.46 -35.67 -64.22
N HIS A 224 -53.51 -36.36 -64.64
CA HIS A 224 -54.85 -36.28 -64.05
C HIS A 224 -54.96 -37.23 -62.85
N MET A 225 -55.31 -36.69 -61.69
CA MET A 225 -55.47 -37.46 -60.44
C MET A 225 -56.76 -37.10 -59.71
N ASN A 226 -57.19 -37.96 -58.79
CA ASN A 226 -58.31 -37.59 -57.94
C ASN A 226 -57.94 -36.44 -56.98
N SER A 227 -58.68 -35.33 -57.07
CA SER A 227 -58.51 -34.14 -56.25
C SER A 227 -58.55 -34.42 -54.74
N ALA A 228 -59.25 -35.47 -54.30
CA ALA A 228 -59.28 -35.90 -52.90
C ALA A 228 -57.91 -36.39 -52.37
N ASN A 229 -57.00 -36.79 -53.26
CA ASN A 229 -55.65 -37.24 -52.89
C ASN A 229 -54.59 -36.15 -53.06
N ALA A 230 -54.99 -34.92 -53.39
CA ALA A 230 -54.06 -33.83 -53.65
C ALA A 230 -53.44 -33.30 -52.34
N VAL A 231 -52.13 -33.19 -52.31
CA VAL A 231 -51.36 -32.56 -51.22
C VAL A 231 -50.46 -31.49 -51.82
N TYR A 232 -50.56 -30.26 -51.33
CA TYR A 232 -49.79 -29.13 -51.83
C TYR A 232 -48.55 -28.90 -50.96
N PHE A 233 -47.41 -28.66 -51.61
CA PHE A 233 -46.14 -28.38 -50.93
C PHE A 233 -45.59 -27.02 -51.35
N ASN A 234 -44.91 -26.36 -50.41
CA ASN A 234 -44.28 -25.06 -50.63
C ASN A 234 -42.90 -25.20 -51.30
N SER A 235 -42.20 -26.33 -51.06
CA SER A 235 -40.89 -26.62 -51.63
C SER A 235 -40.72 -28.12 -51.93
N GLU A 236 -39.77 -28.47 -52.81
CA GLU A 236 -39.43 -29.89 -53.06
C GLU A 236 -38.88 -30.57 -51.81
N ALA A 237 -38.17 -29.81 -50.97
CA ALA A 237 -37.63 -30.32 -49.70
C ALA A 237 -38.75 -30.75 -48.74
N ASP A 238 -39.84 -29.97 -48.64
CA ASP A 238 -40.99 -30.32 -47.80
C ASP A 238 -41.68 -31.60 -48.29
N ALA A 239 -41.81 -31.76 -49.62
CA ALA A 239 -42.39 -32.96 -50.22
C ALA A 239 -41.54 -34.20 -49.92
N GLN A 240 -40.21 -34.09 -50.07
CA GLN A 240 -39.27 -35.16 -49.77
C GLN A 240 -39.24 -35.51 -48.27
N ALA A 241 -39.26 -34.50 -47.39
CA ALA A 241 -39.34 -34.68 -45.94
C ALA A 241 -40.65 -35.37 -45.53
N ALA A 242 -41.75 -35.09 -46.22
CA ALA A 242 -43.03 -35.77 -46.05
C ALA A 242 -43.08 -37.19 -46.68
N GLY A 243 -41.95 -37.67 -47.20
CA GLY A 243 -41.80 -39.01 -47.77
C GLY A 243 -42.30 -39.15 -49.22
N TYR A 244 -42.41 -38.06 -49.97
CA TYR A 244 -42.80 -38.08 -51.38
C TYR A 244 -41.57 -38.11 -52.28
N ARG A 245 -41.70 -38.80 -53.42
CA ARG A 245 -40.70 -38.92 -54.47
C ARG A 245 -41.06 -38.04 -55.66
N LYS A 246 -40.05 -37.49 -56.33
CA LYS A 246 -40.23 -36.72 -57.56
C LYS A 246 -40.78 -37.59 -58.70
N ALA A 247 -41.70 -37.05 -59.49
CA ALA A 247 -42.14 -37.67 -60.72
C ALA A 247 -40.97 -37.85 -61.71
N LEU A 248 -41.03 -38.91 -62.51
CA LEU A 248 -39.99 -39.28 -63.48
C LEU A 248 -40.26 -38.72 -64.89
N ARG A 249 -41.39 -38.05 -65.11
CA ARG A 249 -41.88 -37.60 -66.42
C ARG A 249 -42.52 -36.23 -66.29
#